data_AF-A0AAD8QRT2-F1
#
_entry.id   AF-A0AAD8QRT2-F1
#
_cell.length_a   1.000
_cell.length_b   1.000
_cell.length_c   1.000
_cell.angle_alpha   90.00
_cell.angle_beta   90.00
_cell.angle_gamma   90.00
#
_symmetry.space_group_name_H-M   'P 1'
#
loop_
_entity.id
_entity.type
_entity.pdbx_description
1 polymer ?
#
loop_
_entity_poly.entity_id
_entity_poly.type
_entity_poly.pdbx_seq_one_letter_code
_entity_poly.pdbx_strand_id
1 'polypeptide(L)'
;MRIEPITGMSRLSMAMLFLISLVLAAAPRTAVVEAVVVQGLQMGYYNHSCPEAEQVIRDVVEAEVSMDRNIAPGLIRIFFHDCFITGCDASILLDETPAGDVPEKESSANGFTLVGLKTIDVAKTTIEAMCPRTVSCADILAYAARDAAVAAGLPSYEVGGGRRDGTHSRMDDLPGNFRCPATRCRA
;
A
#
# COMPACT_ATOMS: atom_id res chain seq x y z
N MET A 1 -34.97 -10.33 -56.68
CA MET A 1 -35.67 -9.39 -55.78
C MET A 1 -35.06 -8.02 -56.01
N ARG A 2 -35.83 -7.09 -56.57
CA ARG A 2 -35.42 -5.70 -56.83
C ARG A 2 -35.35 -4.95 -55.50
N ILE A 3 -34.33 -4.11 -55.33
CA ILE A 3 -34.32 -3.11 -54.26
C ILE A 3 -35.28 -2.00 -54.71
N GLU A 4 -36.48 -1.97 -54.12
CA GLU A 4 -37.44 -0.89 -54.34
C GLU A 4 -36.90 0.39 -53.66
N PRO A 5 -36.89 1.55 -54.36
CA PRO A 5 -36.48 2.80 -53.73
C PRO A 5 -37.53 3.25 -52.72
N ILE A 6 -37.10 3.76 -51.57
CA ILE A 6 -37.98 4.30 -50.51
C ILE A 6 -38.58 5.64 -51.00
N THR A 7 -39.57 5.59 -51.90
CA THR A 7 -40.27 6.75 -52.47
C THR A 7 -41.56 7.06 -51.70
N GLY A 8 -41.43 7.40 -50.41
CA GLY A 8 -42.59 7.74 -49.58
C GLY A 8 -42.33 8.77 -48.47
N MET A 9 -41.11 9.24 -48.30
CA MET A 9 -40.79 10.18 -47.23
C MET A 9 -40.99 11.62 -47.72
N SER A 10 -41.85 12.37 -47.02
CA SER A 10 -42.06 13.79 -47.34
C SER A 10 -40.74 14.55 -47.20
N ARG A 11 -40.56 15.62 -48.00
CA ARG A 11 -39.37 16.48 -47.92
C ARG A 11 -39.14 17.01 -46.49
N LEU A 12 -40.21 17.20 -45.72
CA LEU A 12 -40.17 17.62 -44.33
C LEU A 12 -39.60 16.54 -43.41
N SER A 13 -39.97 15.27 -43.62
CA SER A 13 -39.44 14.13 -42.86
C SER A 13 -37.96 13.90 -43.12
N MET A 14 -37.52 14.08 -44.38
CA MET A 14 -36.10 13.92 -44.74
C MET A 14 -35.24 15.07 -44.20
N ALA A 15 -35.77 16.31 -44.21
CA ALA A 15 -35.13 17.45 -43.57
C ALA A 15 -35.04 17.30 -42.05
N MET A 16 -36.10 16.79 -41.40
CA MET A 16 -36.10 16.56 -39.95
C MET A 16 -35.09 15.50 -39.53
N LEU A 17 -34.97 14.39 -40.28
CA LEU A 17 -33.95 13.37 -40.02
C LEU A 17 -32.53 13.92 -40.23
N PHE A 18 -32.31 14.73 -41.26
CA PHE A 18 -31.02 15.39 -41.48
C PHE A 18 -30.67 16.36 -40.34
N LEU A 19 -31.63 17.16 -39.88
CA LEU A 19 -31.43 18.08 -38.75
C LEU A 19 -31.16 17.32 -37.44
N ILE A 20 -31.89 16.25 -37.16
CA ILE A 20 -31.63 15.39 -35.99
C ILE A 20 -30.23 14.79 -36.07
N SER A 21 -29.82 14.30 -37.24
CA SER A 21 -28.48 13.75 -37.45
C SER A 21 -27.39 14.81 -37.25
N LEU A 22 -27.63 16.05 -37.71
CA LEU A 22 -26.71 17.17 -37.53
C LEU A 22 -26.59 17.57 -36.05
N VAL A 23 -27.70 17.57 -35.31
CA VAL A 23 -27.73 17.89 -33.87
C VAL A 23 -27.01 16.80 -33.07
N LEU A 24 -27.19 15.52 -33.40
CA LEU A 24 -26.43 14.43 -32.76
C LEU A 24 -24.93 14.49 -33.08
N ALA A 25 -24.55 14.92 -34.28
CA ALA A 25 -23.15 15.07 -34.67
C ALA A 25 -22.47 16.30 -34.03
N ALA A 26 -23.24 17.35 -33.73
CA ALA A 26 -22.76 18.58 -33.10
C ALA A 26 -22.78 18.53 -31.56
N ALA A 27 -23.38 17.50 -30.96
CA ALA A 27 -23.33 17.33 -29.51
C ALA A 27 -21.87 17.06 -29.06
N PRO A 28 -21.33 17.83 -28.11
CA PRO A 28 -19.99 17.58 -27.60
C PRO A 28 -19.96 16.18 -26.97
N ARG A 29 -19.11 15.30 -27.49
CA ARG A 29 -18.78 14.03 -26.84
C ARG A 29 -17.93 14.37 -25.62
N THR A 30 -18.58 14.66 -24.49
CA THR A 30 -17.88 14.74 -23.21
C THR A 30 -17.40 13.33 -22.90
N ALA A 31 -16.14 13.04 -23.21
CA ALA A 31 -15.48 11.90 -22.60
C ALA A 31 -15.45 12.18 -21.11
N VAL A 32 -16.30 11.49 -20.35
CA VAL A 32 -16.17 11.44 -18.91
C VAL A 32 -14.88 10.64 -18.69
N VAL A 33 -13.78 11.36 -18.51
CA VAL A 33 -12.57 10.75 -17.97
C VAL A 33 -12.92 10.51 -16.52
N GLU A 34 -13.34 9.29 -16.17
CA GLU A 34 -13.27 8.85 -14.79
C GLU A 34 -11.78 8.89 -14.43
N ALA A 35 -11.37 9.98 -13.79
CA ALA A 35 -10.16 9.98 -13.04
C ALA A 35 -10.36 8.89 -11.98
N VAL A 36 -9.67 7.75 -12.14
CA VAL A 36 -9.48 6.81 -11.05
C VAL A 36 -8.75 7.59 -9.97
N VAL A 37 -9.49 8.09 -8.99
CA VAL A 37 -8.92 8.61 -7.76
C VAL A 37 -8.37 7.37 -7.06
N VAL A 38 -7.10 7.06 -7.29
CA VAL A 38 -6.36 6.20 -6.37
C VAL A 38 -6.42 6.95 -5.05
N GLN A 39 -7.15 6.42 -4.07
CA GLN A 39 -7.12 7.01 -2.73
C GLN A 39 -5.67 6.90 -2.25
N GLY A 40 -4.99 8.05 -2.18
CA GLY A 40 -3.66 8.14 -1.62
C GLY A 40 -3.70 7.86 -0.13
N LEU A 41 -2.52 7.68 0.46
CA LEU A 41 -2.38 7.57 1.91
C LEU A 41 -2.94 8.83 2.59
N GLN A 42 -3.64 8.65 3.72
CA GLN A 42 -4.33 9.73 4.41
C GLN A 42 -3.86 9.84 5.87
N MET A 43 -3.56 11.06 6.31
CA MET A 43 -3.31 11.32 7.73
C MET A 43 -4.58 11.06 8.54
N GLY A 44 -4.47 10.32 9.64
CA GLY A 44 -5.62 9.93 10.46
C GLY A 44 -6.57 8.97 9.76
N TYR A 45 -6.08 8.11 8.85
CA TYR A 45 -6.87 7.10 8.13
C TYR A 45 -7.76 6.25 9.08
N TYR A 46 -7.25 5.95 10.27
CA TYR A 46 -7.95 5.13 11.28
C TYR A 46 -8.74 5.93 12.32
N ASN A 47 -8.83 7.27 12.22
CA ASN A 47 -9.48 8.13 13.24
C ASN A 47 -10.94 7.77 13.53
N HIS A 48 -11.63 7.13 12.59
CA HIS A 48 -13.01 6.70 12.76
C HIS A 48 -13.16 5.20 13.01
N SER A 49 -12.34 4.37 12.37
CA SER A 49 -12.47 2.90 12.42
C SER A 49 -11.70 2.27 13.57
N CYS A 50 -10.55 2.84 13.96
CA CYS A 50 -9.77 2.42 15.12
C CYS A 50 -8.99 3.63 15.70
N PRO A 51 -9.67 4.52 16.45
CA PRO A 51 -9.11 5.81 16.85
C PRO A 51 -7.84 5.72 17.71
N GLU A 52 -7.66 4.60 18.41
CA GLU A 52 -6.54 4.36 19.33
C GLU A 52 -5.34 3.67 18.65
N ALA A 53 -5.44 3.30 17.36
CA ALA A 53 -4.44 2.50 16.66
C ALA A 53 -3.03 3.10 16.71
N GLU A 54 -2.86 4.36 16.30
CA GLU A 54 -1.53 5.01 16.28
C GLU A 54 -0.96 5.19 17.68
N GLN A 55 -1.79 5.50 18.68
CA GLN A 55 -1.36 5.62 20.07
C GLN A 55 -0.85 4.28 20.61
N VAL A 56 -1.59 3.20 20.38
CA VAL A 56 -1.23 1.87 20.85
C VAL A 56 0.06 1.37 20.20
N ILE A 57 0.23 1.59 18.90
CA ILE A 57 1.47 1.25 18.20
C ILE A 57 2.64 1.99 18.84
N ARG A 58 2.50 3.30 19.07
CA ARG A 58 3.52 4.11 19.73
C ARG A 58 3.86 3.57 21.12
N ASP A 59 2.87 3.28 21.94
CA ASP A 59 3.08 2.80 23.32
C ASP A 59 3.83 1.46 23.34
N VAL A 60 3.47 0.54 22.43
CA VAL A 60 4.18 -0.74 22.26
C VAL A 60 5.63 -0.52 21.83
N VAL A 61 5.87 0.37 20.86
CA VAL A 61 7.22 0.66 20.36
C VAL A 61 8.07 1.32 21.45
N GLU A 62 7.55 2.32 22.16
CA GLU A 62 8.27 2.98 23.25
C GLU A 62 8.61 2.00 24.38
N ALA A 63 7.67 1.13 24.75
CA ALA A 63 7.91 0.10 25.76
C ALA A 63 9.01 -0.89 25.33
N GLU A 64 8.94 -1.42 24.11
CA GLU A 64 9.92 -2.37 23.59
C GLU A 64 11.31 -1.72 23.42
N VAL A 65 11.38 -0.51 22.85
CA VAL A 65 12.65 0.25 22.69
C VAL A 65 13.28 0.58 24.04
N SER A 66 12.48 0.81 25.09
CA SER A 66 13.00 1.03 26.45
C SER A 66 13.68 -0.21 27.04
N MET A 67 13.27 -1.41 26.62
CA MET A 67 13.87 -2.68 27.03
C MET A 67 15.10 -3.04 26.20
N ASP A 68 15.07 -2.80 24.89
CA ASP A 68 16.20 -3.01 23.98
C ASP A 68 16.29 -1.88 22.95
N ARG A 69 17.33 -1.06 23.06
CA ARG A 69 17.55 0.09 22.17
C ARG A 69 17.87 -0.31 20.72
N ASN A 70 18.20 -1.57 20.44
CA ASN A 70 18.39 -2.06 19.08
C ASN A 70 17.06 -2.21 18.30
N ILE A 71 15.92 -2.21 19.00
CA ILE A 71 14.61 -2.33 18.35
C ILE A 71 14.31 -1.12 17.48
N ALA A 72 14.68 0.09 17.90
CA ALA A 72 14.42 1.30 17.13
C ALA A 72 15.03 1.26 15.70
N PRO A 73 16.36 1.07 15.54
CA PRO A 73 16.94 0.91 14.19
C PRO A 73 16.47 -0.37 13.49
N GLY A 74 16.10 -1.42 14.23
CA GLY A 74 15.54 -2.66 13.69
C GLY A 74 14.19 -2.43 12.98
N LEU A 75 13.25 -1.75 13.62
CA LEU A 75 11.93 -1.43 13.06
C LEU A 75 12.02 -0.53 11.83
N ILE A 76 12.89 0.49 11.88
CA ILE A 76 13.16 1.35 10.71
C ILE A 76 13.69 0.50 9.55
N ARG A 77 14.59 -0.44 9.83
CA ARG A 77 15.13 -1.34 8.81
C ARG A 77 14.07 -2.29 8.25
N ILE A 78 13.21 -2.88 9.08
CA ILE A 78 12.12 -3.75 8.60
C ILE A 78 11.23 -2.98 7.62
N PHE A 79 10.79 -1.77 7.99
CA PHE A 79 9.96 -0.95 7.10
C PHE A 79 10.68 -0.56 5.80
N PHE A 80 11.98 -0.22 5.87
CA PHE A 80 12.78 0.01 4.68
C PHE A 80 12.84 -1.23 3.78
N HIS A 81 13.07 -2.41 4.34
CA HIS A 81 13.17 -3.64 3.57
C HIS A 81 11.83 -4.07 2.96
N ASP A 82 10.71 -3.86 3.66
CA ASP A 82 9.36 -4.07 3.12
C ASP A 82 9.15 -3.22 1.86
N CYS A 83 9.31 -1.89 2.00
CA CYS A 83 9.03 -0.94 0.94
C CYS A 83 9.89 -1.09 -0.33
N PHE A 84 11.06 -1.73 -0.25
CA PHE A 84 12.02 -1.80 -1.35
C PHE A 84 11.82 -3.00 -2.27
N ILE A 85 11.00 -4.00 -1.91
CA ILE A 85 10.83 -5.22 -2.69
C ILE A 85 9.60 -5.15 -3.59
N THR A 86 8.40 -5.23 -3.02
CA THR A 86 7.11 -5.11 -3.75
C THR A 86 6.33 -3.86 -3.40
N GLY A 87 6.86 -3.03 -2.50
CA GLY A 87 6.19 -1.85 -1.94
C GLY A 87 5.93 -2.05 -0.45
N CYS A 88 5.37 -1.03 0.22
CA CYS A 88 5.11 -1.12 1.66
C CYS A 88 3.81 -1.90 1.88
N ASP A 89 3.87 -3.23 1.82
CA ASP A 89 2.73 -4.14 1.85
C ASP A 89 2.86 -5.23 2.93
N ALA A 90 3.83 -5.14 3.84
CA ALA A 90 4.11 -6.14 4.87
C ALA A 90 4.43 -7.56 4.34
N SER A 91 4.82 -7.71 3.07
CA SER A 91 5.28 -9.00 2.51
C SER A 91 6.47 -9.58 3.28
N ILE A 92 7.31 -8.72 3.88
CA ILE A 92 8.46 -9.14 4.68
C ILE A 92 8.07 -9.90 5.96
N LEU A 93 6.83 -9.72 6.44
CA LEU A 93 6.33 -10.36 7.65
C LEU A 93 5.77 -11.76 7.41
N LEU A 94 5.50 -12.12 6.17
CA LEU A 94 4.93 -13.41 5.82
C LEU A 94 5.94 -14.54 6.05
N ASP A 95 5.45 -15.63 6.63
CA ASP A 95 6.16 -16.89 6.71
C ASP A 95 5.89 -17.78 5.48
N GLU A 96 6.55 -18.92 5.41
CA GLU A 96 6.40 -19.88 4.30
C GLU A 96 4.93 -20.28 4.10
N THR A 97 4.47 -20.20 2.84
CA THR A 97 3.11 -20.59 2.46
C THR A 97 3.09 -22.03 1.93
N PRO A 98 1.93 -22.72 1.95
CA PRO A 98 1.80 -24.05 1.35
C PRO A 98 2.14 -24.13 -0.14
N ALA A 99 2.24 -22.99 -0.84
CA ALA A 99 2.69 -22.91 -2.23
C ALA A 99 4.19 -23.23 -2.40
N GLY A 100 4.98 -23.21 -1.33
CA GLY A 100 6.38 -23.61 -1.33
C GLY A 100 7.37 -22.51 -1.76
N ASP A 101 6.92 -21.26 -1.87
CA ASP A 101 7.83 -20.12 -2.02
C ASP A 101 8.58 -19.86 -0.70
N VAL A 102 9.90 -19.65 -0.79
CA VAL A 102 10.71 -19.25 0.37
C VAL A 102 10.52 -17.74 0.60
N PRO A 103 10.10 -17.30 1.80
CA PRO A 103 9.73 -15.91 2.05
C PRO A 103 10.95 -14.97 2.07
N GLU A 104 10.70 -13.68 1.88
CA GLU A 104 11.71 -12.62 1.88
C GLU A 104 12.54 -12.60 3.18
N LYS A 105 11.87 -12.92 4.29
CA LYS A 105 12.46 -13.03 5.63
C LYS A 105 13.64 -14.00 5.68
N GLU A 106 13.67 -15.06 4.88
CA GLU A 106 14.74 -16.08 4.93
C GLU A 106 15.95 -15.72 4.04
N SER A 107 15.92 -14.57 3.38
CA SER A 107 16.98 -14.17 2.47
C SER A 107 18.29 -13.85 3.20
N SER A 108 19.41 -13.92 2.47
CA SER A 108 20.72 -13.51 2.98
C SER A 108 20.79 -12.01 3.35
N ALA A 109 19.94 -11.18 2.73
CA ALA A 109 19.81 -9.77 3.07
C ALA A 109 18.96 -9.54 4.33
N ASN A 110 18.15 -10.52 4.72
CA ASN A 110 17.28 -10.54 5.89
C ASN A 110 17.76 -11.64 6.87
N GLY A 111 16.87 -12.57 7.24
CA GLY A 111 17.13 -13.68 8.16
C GLY A 111 17.31 -13.20 9.59
N PHE A 112 18.31 -13.80 10.26
CA PHE A 112 18.70 -13.48 11.64
C PHE A 112 19.07 -12.02 11.90
N THR A 113 19.22 -11.21 10.84
CA THR A 113 19.55 -9.79 10.95
C THR A 113 18.35 -8.91 11.25
N LEU A 114 17.11 -9.36 11.00
CA LEU A 114 15.90 -8.59 11.28
C LEU A 114 15.66 -8.53 12.80
N VAL A 115 15.58 -7.32 13.34
CA VAL A 115 15.36 -7.06 14.77
C VAL A 115 14.04 -6.29 14.92
N GLY A 116 13.18 -6.69 15.84
CA GLY A 116 11.90 -6.00 16.13
C GLY A 116 10.65 -6.68 15.57
N LEU A 117 10.75 -7.85 14.93
CA LEU A 117 9.56 -8.60 14.43
C LEU A 117 8.53 -8.85 15.55
N LYS A 118 9.00 -9.25 16.74
CA LYS A 118 8.14 -9.46 17.91
C LYS A 118 7.37 -8.19 18.32
N THR A 119 7.98 -7.01 18.20
CA THR A 119 7.31 -5.73 18.50
C THR A 119 6.11 -5.52 17.59
N ILE A 120 6.23 -5.89 16.30
CA ILE A 120 5.13 -5.85 15.34
C ILE A 120 4.04 -6.86 15.70
N ASP A 121 4.40 -8.07 16.09
CA ASP A 121 3.43 -9.10 16.53
C ASP A 121 2.63 -8.64 17.76
N VAL A 122 3.30 -8.03 18.74
CA VAL A 122 2.66 -7.47 19.94
C VAL A 122 1.72 -6.33 19.58
N ALA A 123 2.15 -5.40 18.73
CA ALA A 123 1.30 -4.31 18.25
C ALA A 123 0.07 -4.84 17.50
N LYS A 124 0.28 -5.77 16.55
CA LYS A 124 -0.81 -6.38 15.78
C LYS A 124 -1.80 -7.13 16.65
N THR A 125 -1.31 -7.94 17.58
CA THR A 125 -2.18 -8.69 18.51
C THR A 125 -3.01 -7.75 19.38
N THR A 126 -2.38 -6.68 19.88
CA THR A 126 -3.06 -5.68 20.71
C THR A 126 -4.14 -4.94 19.91
N ILE A 127 -3.82 -4.52 18.68
CA ILE A 127 -4.77 -3.86 17.78
C ILE A 127 -5.93 -4.79 17.40
N GLU A 128 -5.67 -6.04 17.02
CA GLU A 128 -6.71 -6.99 16.63
C GLU A 128 -7.67 -7.32 17.78
N ALA A 129 -7.22 -7.23 19.03
CA ALA A 129 -8.10 -7.37 20.19
C ALA A 129 -9.08 -6.20 20.35
N MET A 130 -8.75 -5.01 19.84
CA MET A 130 -9.59 -3.80 19.96
C MET A 130 -10.41 -3.52 18.70
N CYS A 131 -9.80 -3.65 17.53
CA CYS A 131 -10.43 -3.37 16.23
C CYS A 131 -10.10 -4.48 15.22
N PRO A 132 -10.81 -5.63 15.31
CA PRO A 132 -10.52 -6.80 14.50
C PRO A 132 -10.54 -6.49 12.99
N ARG A 133 -9.54 -6.99 12.25
CA ARG A 133 -9.40 -6.89 10.80
C ARG A 133 -9.51 -5.46 10.25
N THR A 134 -9.08 -4.47 11.04
CA THR A 134 -9.19 -3.06 10.68
C THR A 134 -7.87 -2.47 10.19
N VAL A 135 -6.80 -2.62 10.96
CA VAL A 135 -5.49 -2.02 10.66
C VAL A 135 -4.59 -3.04 9.97
N SER A 136 -4.05 -2.68 8.81
CA SER A 136 -3.12 -3.52 8.06
C SER A 136 -1.78 -3.67 8.78
N CYS A 137 -1.12 -4.81 8.60
CA CYS A 137 0.26 -4.99 9.05
C CYS A 137 1.20 -3.97 8.40
N ALA A 138 0.94 -3.62 7.14
CA ALA A 138 1.72 -2.62 6.40
C ALA A 138 1.66 -1.23 7.05
N ASP A 139 0.50 -0.79 7.54
CA ASP A 139 0.40 0.47 8.28
C ASP A 139 0.99 0.36 9.69
N ILE A 140 0.86 -0.79 10.36
CA ILE A 140 1.53 -1.02 11.66
C ILE A 140 3.04 -0.85 11.51
N LEU A 141 3.65 -1.41 10.45
CA LEU A 141 5.07 -1.22 10.16
C LEU A 141 5.43 0.25 9.92
N ALA A 142 4.63 0.97 9.14
CA ALA A 142 4.87 2.37 8.83
C ALA A 142 4.82 3.26 10.09
N TYR A 143 3.80 3.07 10.92
CA TYR A 143 3.68 3.79 12.20
C TYR A 143 4.78 3.38 13.18
N ALA A 144 5.08 2.09 13.29
CA ALA A 144 6.13 1.61 14.19
C ALA A 144 7.52 2.16 13.81
N ALA A 145 7.83 2.28 12.52
CA ALA A 145 9.07 2.91 12.06
C ALA A 145 9.13 4.41 12.40
N ARG A 146 8.00 5.13 12.31
CA ARG A 146 7.89 6.54 12.75
C ARG A 146 8.12 6.66 14.24
N ASP A 147 7.45 5.84 15.04
CA ASP A 147 7.56 5.87 16.49
C ASP A 147 8.95 5.44 16.97
N ALA A 148 9.58 4.49 16.28
CA ALA A 148 10.97 4.09 16.52
C ALA A 148 11.96 5.25 16.25
N ALA A 149 11.76 6.00 15.16
CA ALA A 149 12.56 7.18 14.85
C ALA A 149 12.42 8.25 15.94
N VAL A 150 11.20 8.50 16.41
CA VAL A 150 10.93 9.44 17.50
C VAL A 150 11.56 8.97 18.82
N ALA A 151 11.42 7.69 19.17
CA ALA A 151 12.04 7.08 20.35
C ALA A 151 13.58 7.13 20.30
N ALA A 152 14.17 7.16 19.10
CA ALA A 152 15.60 7.38 18.88
C ALA A 152 16.05 8.86 18.97
N GLY A 153 15.11 9.79 19.22
CA GLY A 153 15.39 11.22 19.41
C GLY A 153 15.15 12.09 18.17
N LEU A 154 14.52 11.56 17.11
CA LEU A 154 14.15 12.38 15.95
C LEU A 154 12.83 13.14 16.21
N PRO A 155 12.61 14.29 15.53
CA PRO A 155 11.33 14.99 15.60
C PRO A 155 10.16 14.11 15.12
N SER A 156 9.00 14.29 15.73
CA SER A 156 7.77 13.65 15.27
C SER A 156 7.34 14.19 13.90
N TYR A 157 6.73 13.31 13.11
CA TYR A 157 6.14 13.62 11.81
C TYR A 157 4.88 12.76 11.60
N GLU A 158 3.98 13.25 10.75
CA GLU A 158 2.77 12.53 10.39
C GLU A 158 3.06 11.47 9.31
N VAL A 159 2.42 10.31 9.45
CA VAL A 159 2.48 9.22 8.47
C VAL A 159 1.07 8.92 8.01
N GLY A 160 0.87 8.91 6.69
CA GLY A 160 -0.43 8.57 6.11
C GLY A 160 -0.66 7.06 6.22
N GLY A 161 -1.86 6.67 6.61
CA GLY A 161 -2.34 5.27 6.59
C GLY A 161 -3.14 4.95 5.34
N GLY A 162 -3.59 3.71 5.23
CA GLY A 162 -4.35 3.17 4.11
C GLY A 162 -3.61 2.13 3.27
N ARG A 163 -2.44 1.66 3.72
CA ARG A 163 -1.74 0.53 3.07
C ARG A 163 -2.53 -0.76 3.27
N ARG A 164 -2.33 -1.72 2.37
CA ARG A 164 -2.95 -3.04 2.44
C ARG A 164 -1.87 -4.11 2.44
N ASP A 165 -2.17 -5.23 3.09
CA ASP A 165 -1.23 -6.33 3.22
C ASP A 165 -1.10 -7.11 1.90
N GLY A 166 0.14 -7.38 1.52
CA GLY A 166 0.52 -8.27 0.43
C GLY A 166 0.15 -9.71 0.76
N THR A 167 0.09 -10.53 -0.29
CA THR A 167 -0.31 -11.95 -0.18
C THR A 167 0.78 -12.91 -0.64
N HIS A 168 1.93 -12.36 -1.04
CA HIS A 168 3.07 -13.09 -1.57
C HIS A 168 4.34 -12.52 -0.94
N SER A 169 5.30 -13.41 -0.64
CA SER A 169 6.62 -13.07 -0.15
C SER A 169 7.59 -14.05 -0.77
N ARG A 170 8.54 -13.56 -1.56
CA ARG A 170 9.46 -14.41 -2.32
C ARG A 170 10.87 -13.87 -2.19
N MET A 171 11.77 -14.71 -1.70
CA MET A 171 13.19 -14.38 -1.59
C MET A 171 13.80 -13.92 -2.93
N ASP A 172 13.30 -14.49 -4.02
CA ASP A 172 13.76 -14.19 -5.39
C ASP A 172 13.44 -12.77 -5.87
N ASP A 173 12.59 -12.02 -5.14
CA ASP A 173 12.23 -10.64 -5.48
C ASP A 173 13.25 -9.62 -4.90
N LEU A 174 14.18 -10.07 -4.04
CA LEU A 174 15.23 -9.21 -3.45
C LEU A 174 16.41 -8.87 -4.37
N PRO A 175 16.95 -9.81 -5.17
CA PRO A 175 18.03 -9.53 -6.11
C PRO A 175 17.62 -8.46 -7.14
N GLY A 176 18.32 -7.31 -7.12
CA GLY A 176 18.04 -6.16 -7.99
C GLY A 176 17.41 -4.98 -7.27
N ASN A 177 16.66 -5.25 -6.18
CA ASN A 177 16.05 -4.25 -5.32
C ASN A 177 16.99 -3.82 -4.18
N PHE A 178 17.79 -4.73 -3.64
CA PHE A 178 18.88 -4.40 -2.73
C PHE A 178 20.22 -4.30 -3.46
N ARG A 179 20.76 -3.08 -3.58
CA ARG A 179 22.18 -2.90 -3.91
C ARG A 179 23.01 -3.26 -2.69
N CYS A 180 23.55 -4.48 -2.68
CA CYS A 180 24.49 -4.91 -1.65
C CYS A 180 25.77 -4.03 -1.70
N PRO A 181 26.33 -3.59 -0.56
CA PRO A 181 27.56 -2.76 -0.52
C PRO A 181 28.82 -3.46 -1.04
N ALA A 182 28.74 -4.72 -1.47
CA ALA A 182 29.88 -5.62 -1.61
C ALA A 182 30.88 -5.30 -2.74
N THR A 183 30.79 -4.19 -3.48
CA THR A 183 31.81 -3.89 -4.50
C THR A 183 32.31 -2.46 -4.65
N ARG A 184 31.80 -1.44 -3.93
CA ARG A 184 32.30 -0.08 -4.19
C ARG A 184 32.00 0.99 -3.12
N CYS A 185 32.30 0.72 -1.86
CA CYS A 185 32.56 1.81 -0.90
C CYS A 185 34.07 1.86 -0.64
N ARG A 186 34.82 2.47 -1.55
CA ARG A 186 36.14 3.02 -1.18
C ARG A 186 35.87 4.37 -0.55
N ALA A 187 36.40 4.58 0.66
CA ALA A 187 36.55 5.91 1.23
C ALA A 187 37.42 6.78 0.32
#